data_AF-A0A8B6GRR4-F1
#
_entry.id   AF-A0A8B6GRR4-F1
#
_cell.length_a   1.000
_cell.length_b   1.000
_cell.length_c   1.000
_cell.angle_alpha   90.00
_cell.angle_beta   90.00
_cell.angle_gamma   90.00
#
_symmetry.space_group_name_H-M   'P 1'
#
loop_
_entity.id
_entity.type
_entity.pdbx_description
1 polymer ?
#
loop_
_entity_poly.entity_id
_entity_poly.type
_entity_poly.pdbx_seq_one_letter_code
_entity_poly.pdbx_strand_id
1 'polypeptide(L)'
;MFWQKTQKKSTKFALKLVYDYCVSKGLYANIEDRSPAILNDLSKEFYVNIRQANGDFYSKSSFRVIRQSINIHLKHPPHNKPFDIITDTAFTTTNNVLKARCKKLRKEGKGQIKHKTSFTKGDVKKLYELPRAFNVIHLLDY
;
A
#
# COMPACT_ATOMS: atom_id res chain seq x y z
N MET A 1 12.94 -14.77 -8.55
CA MET A 1 11.90 -13.88 -9.14
C MET A 1 10.56 -14.04 -8.41
N PHE A 2 10.50 -13.74 -7.10
CA PHE A 2 9.29 -13.94 -6.27
C PHE A 2 8.45 -12.66 -6.06
N TRP A 3 8.96 -11.49 -6.47
CA TRP A 3 8.32 -10.20 -6.20
C TRP A 3 7.21 -9.79 -7.17
N GLN A 4 7.09 -10.43 -8.34
CA GLN A 4 6.09 -10.02 -9.34
C GLN A 4 4.65 -10.50 -9.04
N LYS A 5 4.47 -11.59 -8.29
CA LYS A 5 3.15 -12.26 -8.15
C LYS A 5 2.26 -11.64 -7.07
N THR A 6 2.82 -11.12 -5.97
CA THR A 6 2.07 -10.46 -4.88
C THR A 6 1.60 -9.04 -5.22
N GLN A 7 2.13 -8.46 -6.30
CA GLN A 7 2.03 -7.04 -6.62
C GLN A 7 0.71 -6.62 -7.30
N LYS A 8 -0.04 -7.55 -7.90
CA LYS A 8 -1.26 -7.20 -8.68
C LYS A 8 -2.39 -6.65 -7.80
N LYS A 9 -2.63 -7.22 -6.62
CA LYS A 9 -3.78 -6.82 -5.76
C LYS A 9 -3.55 -5.48 -5.07
N SER A 10 -2.38 -5.27 -4.47
CA SER A 10 -2.05 -4.00 -3.81
C SER A 10 -1.94 -2.86 -4.82
N THR A 11 -1.40 -3.13 -6.01
CA THR A 11 -1.36 -2.14 -7.10
C THR A 11 -2.76 -1.78 -7.59
N LYS A 12 -3.63 -2.76 -7.89
CA LYS A 12 -5.03 -2.47 -8.24
C LYS A 12 -5.75 -1.65 -7.19
N PHE A 13 -5.56 -1.99 -5.91
CA PHE A 13 -6.16 -1.25 -4.81
C PHE A 13 -5.63 0.19 -4.72
N ALA A 14 -4.32 0.39 -4.78
CA ALA A 14 -3.70 1.71 -4.72
C ALA A 14 -4.13 2.59 -5.91
N LEU A 15 -4.19 2.01 -7.12
CA LEU A 15 -4.65 2.73 -8.31
C LEU A 15 -6.13 3.11 -8.20
N LYS A 16 -6.98 2.18 -7.74
CA LYS A 16 -8.39 2.48 -7.47
C LYS A 16 -8.52 3.68 -6.54
N LEU A 17 -7.77 3.72 -5.43
CA LEU A 17 -7.80 4.86 -4.51
C LEU A 17 -7.42 6.18 -5.19
N VAL A 18 -6.37 6.17 -6.01
CA VAL A 18 -5.92 7.40 -6.70
C VAL A 18 -6.92 7.84 -7.76
N TYR A 19 -7.46 6.91 -8.54
CA TYR A 19 -8.46 7.21 -9.57
C TYR A 19 -9.78 7.70 -8.94
N ASP A 20 -10.27 7.03 -7.91
CA ASP A 20 -11.46 7.48 -7.16
C ASP A 20 -11.23 8.88 -6.58
N TYR A 21 -10.03 9.15 -6.06
CA TYR A 21 -9.67 10.48 -5.58
C TYR A 21 -9.68 11.53 -6.71
N CYS A 22 -9.07 11.23 -7.87
CA CYS A 22 -9.10 12.12 -9.03
C CYS A 22 -10.54 12.42 -9.46
N VAL A 23 -11.38 11.39 -9.62
CA VAL A 23 -12.79 11.54 -10.00
C VAL A 23 -13.55 12.40 -8.98
N SER A 24 -13.34 12.16 -7.68
CA SER A 24 -13.98 12.95 -6.61
C SER A 24 -13.61 14.44 -6.62
N LYS A 25 -12.48 14.78 -7.26
CA LYS A 25 -11.97 16.15 -7.41
C LYS A 25 -12.23 16.75 -8.80
N GLY A 26 -12.92 16.03 -9.68
CA GLY A 26 -13.11 16.45 -11.07
C GLY A 26 -11.81 16.49 -11.89
N LEU A 27 -10.81 15.71 -11.49
CA LEU A 27 -9.50 15.66 -12.13
C LEU A 27 -9.40 14.47 -13.09
N TYR A 28 -8.56 14.61 -14.11
CA TYR A 28 -8.27 13.53 -15.05
C TYR A 28 -7.66 12.31 -14.34
N ALA A 29 -8.27 11.13 -14.47
CA ALA A 29 -7.89 9.98 -13.65
C ALA A 29 -6.50 9.43 -13.96
N ASN A 30 -6.08 9.44 -15.23
CA ASN A 30 -4.81 8.82 -15.63
C ASN A 30 -3.64 9.61 -15.05
N ILE A 31 -2.93 8.98 -14.13
CA ILE A 31 -1.75 9.56 -13.47
C ILE A 31 -0.48 9.36 -14.29
N GLU A 32 -0.55 8.45 -15.26
CA GLU A 32 0.54 8.05 -16.13
C GLU A 32 0.80 9.14 -17.18
N ASP A 33 -0.22 9.90 -17.58
CA ASP A 33 -0.08 10.94 -18.61
C ASP A 33 0.41 12.28 -18.04
N ARG A 34 0.57 12.38 -16.72
CA ARG A 34 0.92 13.61 -16.02
C ARG A 34 2.44 13.83 -15.98
N SER A 35 2.84 15.10 -16.04
CA SER A 35 4.23 15.48 -15.78
C SER A 35 4.61 15.23 -14.31
N PRO A 36 5.91 15.05 -13.99
CA PRO A 36 6.35 14.85 -12.61
C PRO A 36 5.88 15.94 -11.65
N ALA A 37 5.87 17.20 -12.08
CA ALA A 37 5.42 18.33 -11.27
C ALA A 37 3.92 18.23 -10.92
N ILE A 38 3.07 18.00 -11.91
CA ILE A 38 1.62 17.83 -11.72
C ILE A 38 1.33 16.60 -10.86
N LEU A 39 2.07 15.51 -11.08
CA LEU A 39 1.93 14.28 -10.30
C LEU A 39 2.38 14.47 -8.85
N ASN A 40 3.42 15.27 -8.59
CA ASN A 40 3.85 15.63 -7.24
C ASN A 40 2.75 16.43 -6.52
N ASP A 41 2.14 17.43 -7.15
CA ASP A 41 1.07 18.18 -6.49
C ASP A 41 -0.18 17.33 -6.22
N LEU A 42 -0.57 16.48 -7.17
CA LEU A 42 -1.63 15.50 -6.97
C LEU A 42 -1.31 14.57 -5.80
N SER A 43 -0.09 14.01 -5.77
CA SER A 43 0.34 13.04 -4.75
C SER A 43 0.36 13.66 -3.35
N LYS A 44 0.81 14.92 -3.24
CA LYS A 44 0.78 15.69 -2.00
C LYS A 44 -0.63 15.79 -1.44
N GLU A 45 -1.60 16.23 -2.24
CA GLU A 45 -2.98 16.35 -1.80
C GLU A 45 -3.63 15.00 -1.51
N PHE A 46 -3.38 14.03 -2.39
CA PHE A 46 -3.86 12.66 -2.23
C PHE A 46 -3.46 12.10 -0.85
N TYR A 47 -2.18 12.13 -0.49
CA TYR A 47 -1.74 11.58 0.80
C TYR A 47 -2.28 12.33 2.03
N VAL A 48 -2.65 13.60 1.89
CA VAL A 48 -3.29 14.38 2.96
C VAL A 48 -4.77 14.01 3.10
N ASN A 49 -5.45 13.73 1.99
CA ASN A 49 -6.90 13.62 1.94
C ASN A 49 -7.45 12.20 1.94
N ILE A 50 -6.67 11.17 1.59
CA ILE A 50 -7.21 9.81 1.59
C ILE A 50 -7.61 9.33 2.99
N ARG A 51 -8.72 8.62 3.05
CA ARG A 51 -9.30 8.00 4.25
C ARG A 51 -9.71 6.56 3.94
N GLN A 52 -9.79 5.77 4.99
CA GLN A 52 -10.45 4.47 4.98
C GLN A 52 -11.97 4.65 4.93
N ALA A 53 -12.71 3.57 4.66
CA ALA A 53 -14.18 3.60 4.61
C ALA A 53 -14.82 4.07 5.92
N ASN A 54 -14.18 3.82 7.06
CA ASN A 54 -14.63 4.27 8.38
C ASN A 54 -14.26 5.74 8.69
N GLY A 55 -13.68 6.47 7.74
CA GLY A 55 -13.23 7.85 7.92
C GLY A 55 -11.85 8.01 8.58
N ASP A 56 -11.22 6.92 9.04
CA ASP A 56 -9.88 6.99 9.62
C ASP A 56 -8.79 7.20 8.57
N PHE A 57 -7.63 7.64 9.03
CA PHE A 57 -6.43 7.71 8.20
C PHE A 57 -5.82 6.33 7.98
N TYR A 58 -5.16 6.16 6.84
CA TYR A 58 -4.30 5.00 6.63
C TYR A 58 -3.10 5.01 7.57
N SER A 59 -2.63 3.82 7.95
CA SER A 59 -1.43 3.66 8.77
C SER A 59 -0.16 3.98 7.97
N LYS A 60 0.97 4.21 8.67
CA LYS A 60 2.28 4.41 8.02
C LYS A 60 2.65 3.24 7.09
N SER A 61 2.37 2.00 7.50
CA SER A 61 2.65 0.82 6.68
C SER A 61 1.76 0.78 5.44
N SER A 62 0.47 1.11 5.58
CA SER A 62 -0.46 1.24 4.46
C SER A 62 0.01 2.30 3.46
N PHE A 63 0.40 3.49 3.92
CA PHE A 63 0.97 4.53 3.04
C PHE A 63 2.22 4.06 2.31
N ARG A 64 3.11 3.31 2.97
CA ARG A 64 4.30 2.72 2.34
C ARG A 64 3.92 1.76 1.20
N VAL A 65 2.94 0.89 1.43
CA VAL A 65 2.44 -0.05 0.42
C VAL A 65 1.78 0.68 -0.73
N ILE A 66 0.88 1.64 -0.46
CA ILE A 66 0.19 2.43 -1.48
C ILE A 66 1.22 3.15 -2.37
N ARG A 67 2.18 3.87 -1.77
CA ARG A 67 3.21 4.59 -2.50
C ARG A 67 4.08 3.65 -3.34
N GLN A 68 4.52 2.53 -2.79
CA GLN A 68 5.31 1.55 -3.53
C GLN A 68 4.52 0.99 -4.72
N SER A 69 3.25 0.65 -4.51
CA SER A 69 2.34 0.13 -5.53
C SER A 69 2.12 1.11 -6.68
N ILE A 70 1.98 2.41 -6.40
CA ILE A 70 1.88 3.45 -7.44
C ILE A 70 3.21 3.56 -8.20
N ASN A 71 4.35 3.60 -7.49
CA ASN A 71 5.67 3.68 -8.13
C ASN A 71 5.91 2.50 -9.08
N ILE A 72 5.56 1.28 -8.65
CA ILE A 72 5.63 0.08 -9.47
C ILE A 72 4.80 0.24 -10.74
N HIS A 73 3.55 0.68 -10.60
CA HIS A 73 2.66 0.86 -11.75
C HIS A 73 3.27 1.80 -12.80
N LEU A 74 3.85 2.92 -12.35
CA LEU A 74 4.46 3.89 -13.24
C LEU A 74 5.75 3.36 -13.89
N LYS A 75 6.59 2.63 -13.15
CA LYS A 75 7.91 2.21 -13.63
C LYS A 75 7.91 0.94 -14.48
N HIS A 76 6.88 0.11 -14.38
CA HIS A 76 6.81 -1.14 -15.12
C HIS A 76 5.99 -1.00 -16.41
N PRO A 77 6.11 -1.98 -17.34
CA PRO A 77 5.28 -2.01 -18.54
C PRO A 77 3.77 -1.97 -18.19
N PRO A 78 2.96 -1.23 -18.97
CA PRO A 78 3.32 -0.56 -20.23
C PRO A 78 3.91 0.85 -20.08
N HIS A 79 3.91 1.43 -18.88
CA HIS A 79 4.13 2.87 -18.69
C HIS A 79 5.61 3.28 -18.69
N ASN A 80 6.49 2.43 -18.16
CA ASN A 80 7.96 2.58 -18.19
C ASN A 80 8.46 4.02 -17.91
N LYS A 81 7.87 4.68 -16.90
CA LYS A 81 8.21 6.07 -16.61
C LYS A 81 9.67 6.21 -16.16
N PRO A 82 10.37 7.28 -16.60
CA PRO A 82 11.79 7.46 -16.30
C PRO A 82 12.06 7.98 -14.89
N PHE A 83 11.01 8.38 -14.15
CA PHE A 83 11.11 8.97 -12.83
C PHE A 83 10.64 8.00 -11.73
N ASP A 84 11.04 8.29 -10.48
CA ASP A 84 10.67 7.49 -9.31
C ASP A 84 9.97 8.37 -8.27
N ILE A 85 8.71 8.11 -7.97
CA ILE A 85 7.93 8.95 -7.04
C ILE A 85 8.42 8.89 -5.59
N ILE A 86 9.31 7.95 -5.27
CA ILE A 86 9.83 7.73 -3.92
C ILE A 86 11.16 8.44 -3.72
N THR A 87 12.07 8.32 -4.70
CA THR A 87 13.46 8.77 -4.55
C THR A 87 13.79 10.03 -5.34
N ASP A 88 13.02 10.33 -6.39
CA ASP A 88 13.35 11.43 -7.29
C ASP A 88 13.04 12.79 -6.64
N THR A 89 13.91 13.76 -6.92
CA THR A 89 13.90 15.10 -6.32
C THR A 89 12.64 15.89 -6.68
N ALA A 90 12.05 15.61 -7.85
CA ALA A 90 10.77 16.17 -8.27
C ALA A 90 9.63 15.89 -7.28
N PHE A 91 9.75 14.86 -6.44
CA PHE A 91 8.73 14.45 -5.46
C PHE A 91 9.09 14.82 -4.01
N THR A 92 10.10 15.67 -3.81
CA THR A 92 10.58 16.07 -2.46
C THR A 92 9.46 16.66 -1.60
N THR A 93 8.63 17.53 -2.18
CA THR A 93 7.51 18.15 -1.46
C THR A 93 6.49 17.11 -0.98
N THR A 94 6.06 16.20 -1.86
CA THR A 94 5.18 15.09 -1.50
C THR A 94 5.78 14.22 -0.41
N ASN A 95 7.06 13.88 -0.54
CA ASN A 95 7.76 13.03 0.42
C ASN A 95 7.85 13.68 1.80
N ASN A 96 8.09 14.99 1.87
CA ASN A 96 8.13 15.74 3.13
C ASN A 96 6.74 15.83 3.78
N VAL A 97 5.70 16.08 2.99
CA VAL A 97 4.31 16.10 3.48
C VAL A 97 3.90 14.73 4.03
N LEU A 98 4.20 13.65 3.31
CA LEU A 98 3.90 12.29 3.75
C LEU A 98 4.65 11.92 5.05
N LYS A 99 5.93 12.32 5.16
CA LYS A 99 6.72 12.13 6.40
C LYS A 99 6.11 12.89 7.57
N ALA A 100 5.77 14.17 7.38
CA ALA A 100 5.14 14.99 8.41
C ALA A 100 3.79 14.41 8.85
N ARG A 101 2.97 13.95 7.89
CA ARG A 101 1.71 13.26 8.15
C ARG A 101 1.91 12.01 9.00
N CYS A 102 2.83 11.13 8.61
CA CYS A 102 3.14 9.92 9.38
C CYS A 102 3.64 10.24 10.80
N LYS A 103 4.43 11.31 10.98
CA LYS A 103 4.89 11.78 12.29
C LYS A 103 3.70 12.26 13.15
N LYS A 104 2.76 13.00 12.56
CA LYS A 104 1.53 13.46 13.23
C LYS A 104 0.65 12.29 13.66
N LEU A 105 0.40 11.33 12.77
CA LEU A 105 -0.39 10.11 13.10
C LEU A 105 0.24 9.31 14.25
N ARG A 106 1.57 9.24 14.31
CA ARG A 106 2.28 8.60 15.42
C ARG A 106 2.07 9.35 16.75
N LYS A 107 2.12 10.68 16.74
CA LYS A 107 1.87 11.51 17.93
C LYS A 107 0.42 11.39 18.43
N GLU A 108 -0.54 11.27 17.51
CA GLU A 108 -1.97 11.11 17.83
C GLU A 108 -2.35 9.69 18.30
N GLY A 109 -1.39 8.77 18.49
CA GLY A 109 -1.64 7.38 18.87
C GLY A 109 -2.22 6.50 17.74
N LYS A 110 -2.65 7.09 16.63
CA LYS A 110 -3.23 6.43 15.44
C LYS A 110 -2.22 5.70 14.54
N GLY A 111 -0.95 5.68 14.94
CA GLY A 111 0.15 5.00 14.23
C GLY A 111 0.69 3.75 14.93
N GLN A 112 0.10 3.33 16.05
CA GLN A 112 0.53 2.11 16.74
C GLN A 112 0.18 0.88 15.90
N ILE A 113 1.16 0.00 15.72
CA ILE A 113 0.95 -1.32 15.14
C ILE A 113 0.16 -2.12 16.19
N LYS A 114 -1.12 -2.38 15.93
CA LYS A 114 -1.85 -3.41 16.67
C LYS A 114 -1.25 -4.74 16.27
N HIS A 115 -0.30 -5.24 17.06
CA HIS A 115 0.19 -6.60 16.90
C HIS A 115 -1.02 -7.53 17.05
N LYS A 116 -1.23 -8.42 16.07
CA LYS A 116 -2.14 -9.55 16.25
C LYS A 116 -1.62 -10.29 17.47
N THR A 117 -2.46 -10.46 18.49
CA THR A 117 -2.09 -11.13 19.74
C THR A 117 -1.37 -12.44 19.40
N SER A 118 -0.22 -12.68 20.02
CA SER A 118 0.50 -13.95 19.91
C SER A 118 -0.47 -15.08 20.23
N PHE A 119 -0.42 -16.16 19.45
CA PHE A 119 -1.21 -17.36 19.73
C PHE A 119 -0.96 -17.79 21.18
N THR A 120 -2.03 -17.94 21.96
CA THR A 120 -1.90 -18.51 23.29
C THR A 120 -1.60 -20.00 23.18
N LYS A 121 -1.04 -20.62 24.23
CA LYS A 121 -0.79 -22.08 24.23
C LYS A 121 -2.05 -22.89 23.89
N GLY A 122 -3.24 -22.38 24.24
CA GLY A 122 -4.53 -22.98 23.88
C GLY A 122 -4.89 -22.88 22.40
N ASP A 123 -4.55 -21.77 21.74
CA ASP A 123 -4.78 -21.59 20.29
C ASP A 123 -3.85 -22.50 19.47
N VAL A 124 -2.63 -22.71 19.95
CA VAL A 124 -1.67 -23.66 19.36
C VAL A 124 -2.19 -25.09 19.48
N LYS A 125 -2.72 -25.49 20.64
CA LYS A 125 -3.29 -26.84 20.85
C LYS A 125 -4.45 -27.13 19.90
N LYS A 126 -5.38 -26.18 19.73
CA LYS A 126 -6.49 -26.28 18.77
C LYS A 126 -6.01 -26.41 17.31
N LEU A 127 -4.87 -25.81 16.98
CA LEU A 127 -4.27 -25.89 15.64
C LEU A 127 -3.76 -27.31 15.30
N TYR A 128 -3.24 -28.04 16.29
CA TYR A 128 -2.80 -29.43 16.15
C TYR A 128 -3.95 -30.44 16.20
N GLU A 129 -5.09 -30.08 16.79
CA GLU A 129 -6.29 -30.93 16.86
C GLU A 129 -7.17 -30.83 15.60
N LEU A 130 -6.91 -29.87 14.70
CA LEU A 130 -7.64 -29.74 13.44
C LEU A 130 -7.14 -30.80 12.42
N PRO A 131 -8.01 -31.69 11.89
CA PRO A 131 -7.63 -32.80 10.99
C PRO A 131 -7.02 -32.39 9.64
N ARG A 132 -6.84 -31.08 9.38
CA ARG A 132 -6.54 -30.52 8.06
C ARG A 132 -5.46 -29.44 8.06
N ALA A 133 -4.65 -29.37 9.11
CA ALA A 133 -3.54 -28.41 9.15
C ALA A 133 -2.19 -29.00 8.69
N PHE A 134 -2.00 -30.32 8.71
CA PHE A 134 -0.66 -30.91 8.49
C PHE A 134 -0.60 -32.30 7.81
N ASN A 135 -1.62 -32.73 7.05
CA ASN A 135 -1.51 -33.98 6.28
C ASN A 135 -1.46 -33.70 4.77
N VAL A 136 -0.28 -33.36 4.25
CA VAL A 136 0.11 -33.66 2.87
C VAL A 136 1.62 -33.98 2.83
N ILE A 137 2.03 -35.08 3.45
CA ILE A 137 3.20 -35.86 3.01
C ILE A 137 2.88 -37.33 3.27
N HIS A 138 2.57 -38.06 2.19
CA HIS A 138 2.85 -39.48 1.91
C HIS A 138 1.96 -39.90 0.73
N LEU A 139 2.26 -39.37 -0.45
CA LEU A 139 2.08 -40.11 -1.69
C LEU A 139 3.40 -40.82 -1.92
N LEU A 140 3.41 -42.13 -1.70
CA LEU A 140 4.27 -43.19 -2.28
C LEU A 140 4.12 -44.40 -1.35
N ASP A 141 3.28 -45.34 -1.77
CA ASP A 141 3.49 -46.80 -1.69
C ASP A 141 2.23 -47.51 -2.21
N TYR A 142 2.21 -47.72 -3.53
CA TYR A 142 1.71 -48.95 -4.18
C TYR A 142 2.29 -49.05 -5.59
#